data_AF-Z9JHP0-F1
#
_entry.id   AF-Z9JHP0-F1
#
_cell.length_a   1.000
_cell.length_b   1.000
_cell.length_c   1.000
_cell.angle_alpha   90.00
_cell.angle_beta   90.00
_cell.angle_gamma   90.00
#
_symmetry.space_group_name_H-M   'P 1'
#
loop_
_entity.id
_entity.type
_entity.pdbx_description
1 polymer ?
#
loop_
_entity_poly.entity_id
_entity_poly.type
_entity_poly.pdbx_seq_one_letter_code
_entity_poly.pdbx_strand_id
1 'polypeptide(L)'
;MLNVSALLRNPTFAQRVQVLRGTGQYLPDGTWTQGYVLEEVTAIIHPVKPDDLQLLPEGAHHLPSKKIMSLEVLQVADVLLYPETHWRIAQLFNWSDYGYYHGIGVRHDGLGSRHLLVSAARPYRDAHRT
;
A
#
# COMPACT_ATOMS: atom_id res chain seq x y z
N MET A 1 -5.10 -3.40 25.13
CA MET A 1 -4.04 -2.98 24.18
C MET A 1 -3.92 -1.45 24.21
N LEU A 2 -2.73 -0.88 23.95
CA LEU A 2 -2.44 0.56 24.05
C LEU A 2 -2.87 1.30 22.76
N ASN A 3 -3.43 2.51 22.88
CA ASN A 3 -3.68 3.37 21.72
C ASN A 3 -2.35 3.92 21.19
N VAL A 4 -2.09 3.72 19.89
CA VAL A 4 -0.79 3.99 19.26
C VAL A 4 -0.82 5.21 18.33
N SER A 5 -1.98 5.84 18.17
CA SER A 5 -2.16 7.00 17.30
C SER A 5 -1.24 8.18 17.64
N ALA A 6 -0.89 8.35 18.92
CA ALA A 6 0.05 9.39 19.35
C ALA A 6 1.46 9.20 18.75
N LEU A 7 1.91 7.94 18.60
CA LEU A 7 3.18 7.64 17.96
C LEU A 7 3.12 7.88 16.45
N LEU A 8 2.00 7.56 15.81
CA LEU A 8 1.79 7.82 14.38
C LEU A 8 1.71 9.31 14.02
N ARG A 9 1.40 10.17 15.00
CA ARG A 9 1.43 11.63 14.84
C ARG A 9 2.80 12.23 15.15
N ASN A 10 3.74 11.44 15.66
CA ASN A 10 5.07 11.92 16.01
C ASN A 10 6.03 11.73 14.80
N PRO A 11 6.58 12.82 14.23
CA PRO A 11 7.43 12.76 13.05
C PRO A 11 8.77 12.05 13.27
N THR A 12 9.18 11.80 14.51
CA THR A 12 10.37 11.00 14.82
C THR A 12 10.16 9.52 14.51
N PHE A 13 8.92 9.03 14.58
CA PHE A 13 8.60 7.61 14.38
C PHE A 13 7.84 7.37 13.08
N ALA A 14 6.92 8.27 12.73
CA ALA A 14 6.09 8.18 11.55
C ALA A 14 6.70 8.92 10.36
N GLN A 15 6.45 8.38 9.17
CA GLN A 15 6.91 8.94 7.91
C GLN A 15 5.74 9.00 6.93
N ARG A 16 5.78 10.00 6.04
CA ARG A 16 4.86 10.09 4.91
C ARG A 16 5.40 9.21 3.79
N VAL A 17 4.56 8.31 3.31
CA VAL A 17 4.89 7.39 2.22
C VAL A 17 3.83 7.48 1.14
N GLN A 18 4.26 7.22 -0.09
CA GLN A 18 3.34 7.17 -1.20
C GLN A 18 2.79 5.75 -1.36
N VAL A 19 1.49 5.66 -1.60
CA VAL A 19 0.77 4.43 -1.85
C VAL A 19 0.12 4.54 -3.22
N LEU A 20 0.41 3.56 -4.06
CA LEU A 20 -0.20 3.42 -5.36
C LEU A 20 -1.42 2.51 -5.25
N ARG A 21 -2.60 3.09 -5.48
CA ARG A 21 -3.88 2.40 -5.43
C ARG A 21 -4.40 2.11 -6.83
N GLY A 22 -4.67 0.84 -7.10
CA GLY A 22 -5.35 0.44 -8.33
C GLY A 22 -6.83 0.80 -8.26
N THR A 23 -7.29 1.59 -9.23
CA THR A 23 -8.71 1.87 -9.42
C THR A 23 -9.18 1.19 -10.69
N GLY A 24 -10.44 0.80 -10.75
CA GLY A 24 -10.98 0.29 -11.99
C GLY A 24 -12.49 0.37 -12.02
N GLN A 25 -13.01 0.49 -13.23
CA GLN A 25 -14.43 0.60 -13.47
C GLN A 25 -14.78 -0.08 -14.79
N TYR A 26 -16.00 -0.60 -14.88
CA TYR A 26 -16.56 -1.00 -16.16
C TYR A 26 -17.11 0.23 -16.88
N LEU A 27 -16.74 0.38 -18.14
CA LEU A 27 -17.33 1.38 -19.03
C LEU A 27 -18.72 0.89 -19.50
N PRO A 28 -19.59 1.80 -20.00
CA PRO A 28 -20.91 1.43 -20.50
C PRO A 28 -20.91 0.40 -21.64
N ASP A 29 -19.78 0.23 -22.33
CA ASP A 29 -19.58 -0.76 -23.39
C ASP A 29 -19.17 -2.16 -22.88
N GLY A 30 -19.03 -2.33 -21.56
CA GLY A 30 -18.62 -3.58 -20.91
C GLY A 30 -17.10 -3.77 -20.80
N THR A 31 -16.30 -2.83 -21.28
CA THR A 31 -14.82 -2.88 -21.17
C THR A 31 -14.37 -2.52 -19.76
N TRP A 32 -13.49 -3.34 -19.17
CA TRP A 32 -12.82 -2.99 -17.91
C TRP A 32 -11.70 -1.98 -18.18
N THR A 33 -11.74 -0.84 -17.49
CA THR A 33 -10.63 0.12 -17.47
C THR A 33 -10.00 0.17 -16.09
N GLN A 34 -8.67 0.17 -16.06
CA GLN A 34 -7.87 0.21 -14.83
C GLN A 34 -7.00 1.47 -14.84
N GLY A 35 -7.07 2.22 -13.74
CA GLY A 35 -6.21 3.35 -13.44
C GLY A 35 -5.40 3.12 -12.18
N TYR A 36 -4.48 4.04 -11.91
CA TYR A 36 -3.74 4.07 -10.67
C TYR A 36 -3.71 5.48 -10.13
N VAL A 37 -3.91 5.62 -8.83
CA VAL A 37 -3.85 6.89 -8.12
C VAL A 37 -2.75 6.81 -7.08
N LEU A 38 -1.96 7.87 -7.01
CA LEU A 38 -0.92 8.01 -6.00
C LEU A 38 -1.49 8.81 -4.83
N GLU A 39 -1.54 8.19 -3.66
CA GLU A 39 -1.98 8.80 -2.41
C GLU A 39 -0.83 8.88 -1.43
N GLU A 40 -0.88 9.84 -0.51
CA GLU A 40 0.10 9.95 0.56
C GLU A 40 -0.51 9.48 1.89
N VAL A 41 0.22 8.63 2.60
CA VAL A 41 -0.22 7.98 3.83
C VAL A 41 0.84 8.20 4.91
N THR A 42 0.39 8.47 6.14
CA THR A 42 1.27 8.56 7.31
C THR A 42 1.40 7.19 7.95
N ALA A 43 2.61 6.64 7.96
CA ALA A 43 2.84 5.29 8.46
C ALA A 43 4.13 5.14 9.27
N ILE A 44 4.12 4.18 10.19
CA ILE A 44 5.31 3.58 10.81
C ILE A 44 5.57 2.25 10.09
N ILE A 45 6.80 2.06 9.64
CA ILE A 45 7.18 0.90 8.83
C ILE A 45 8.36 0.20 9.49
N HIS A 46 8.22 -1.08 9.79
CA HIS A 46 9.26 -1.86 10.44
C HIS A 46 9.32 -3.30 9.91
N PRO A 47 10.44 -4.03 10.11
CA PRO A 47 10.50 -5.44 9.77
C PRO A 47 9.43 -6.25 10.51
N VAL A 48 8.85 -7.24 9.85
CA VAL A 48 7.92 -8.19 10.50
C VAL A 48 8.64 -9.00 11.57
N LYS A 49 7.94 -9.33 12.66
CA LYS A 49 8.41 -10.31 13.65
C LYS A 49 8.00 -11.73 13.23
N PRO A 50 8.62 -12.79 13.78
CA PRO A 50 8.23 -14.17 13.50
C PRO A 50 6.73 -14.45 13.70
N ASP A 51 6.11 -13.85 14.71
CA ASP A 51 4.68 -13.99 14.96
C ASP A 51 3.82 -13.32 13.87
N ASP A 52 4.26 -12.16 13.36
CA ASP A 52 3.57 -11.47 12.26
C ASP A 52 3.61 -12.31 10.96
N LEU A 53 4.66 -13.14 10.77
CA LEU A 53 4.76 -14.02 9.60
C LEU A 53 3.68 -15.10 9.56
N GLN A 54 3.20 -15.57 10.71
CA GLN A 54 2.15 -16.59 10.79
C GLN A 54 0.79 -16.09 10.28
N LEU A 55 0.65 -14.76 10.14
CA LEU A 55 -0.56 -14.11 9.64
C LEU A 55 -0.59 -14.02 8.11
N LEU A 56 0.54 -14.31 7.45
CA LEU A 56 0.61 -14.33 6.00
C LEU A 56 0.05 -15.65 5.45
N PRO A 57 -0.47 -15.66 4.21
CA PRO A 57 -0.74 -16.92 3.52
C PRO A 57 0.58 -17.66 3.26
N GLU A 58 0.55 -19.00 3.25
CA GLU A 58 1.75 -19.85 3.15
C GLU A 58 2.69 -19.46 2.00
N GLY A 59 2.13 -19.11 0.83
CA GLY A 59 2.91 -18.70 -0.35
C GLY A 59 3.67 -17.38 -0.20
N ALA A 60 3.39 -16.58 0.84
CA ALA A 60 4.03 -15.30 1.11
C ALA A 60 5.07 -15.37 2.26
N HIS A 61 5.16 -16.47 3.00
CA HIS A 61 6.05 -16.62 4.16
C HIS A 61 7.53 -16.41 3.84
N HIS A 62 7.94 -16.73 2.61
CA HIS A 62 9.33 -16.70 2.18
C HIS A 62 9.75 -15.36 1.57
N LEU A 63 8.80 -14.44 1.36
CA LEU A 63 9.09 -13.14 0.78
C LEU A 63 9.52 -12.17 1.88
N PRO A 64 10.52 -11.30 1.61
CA PRO A 64 10.81 -10.18 2.50
C PRO A 64 9.52 -9.41 2.74
N SER A 65 9.23 -9.15 4.01
CA SER A 65 7.96 -8.56 4.44
C SER A 65 8.19 -7.41 5.41
N LYS A 66 7.30 -6.41 5.37
CA LYS A 66 7.28 -5.27 6.27
C LYS A 66 5.92 -5.13 6.92
N LYS A 67 5.93 -4.77 8.19
CA LYS A 67 4.74 -4.35 8.92
C LYS A 67 4.55 -2.86 8.75
N ILE A 68 3.32 -2.48 8.50
CA ILE A 68 2.90 -1.12 8.16
C ILE A 68 1.79 -0.76 9.12
N MET A 69 2.01 0.26 9.94
CA MET A 69 0.98 0.84 10.80
C MET A 69 0.64 2.21 10.22
N SER A 70 -0.60 2.42 9.77
CA SER A 70 -1.01 3.68 9.12
C SER A 70 -2.17 4.36 9.84
N LEU A 71 -2.28 5.68 9.70
CA LEU A 71 -3.47 6.42 10.16
C LEU A 71 -4.62 6.28 9.15
N GLU A 72 -4.29 6.32 7.87
CA GLU A 72 -5.23 6.19 6.77
C GLU A 72 -5.48 4.72 6.43
N VAL A 73 -6.68 4.43 5.89
CA VAL A 73 -7.08 3.10 5.45
C VAL A 73 -6.25 2.69 4.23
N LEU A 74 -5.58 1.55 4.34
CA LEU A 74 -4.96 0.86 3.21
C LEU A 74 -5.92 -0.19 2.65
N GLN A 75 -5.67 -0.63 1.43
CA GLN A 75 -6.39 -1.74 0.79
C GLN A 75 -5.43 -2.88 0.45
N VAL A 76 -5.94 -4.12 0.46
CA VAL A 76 -5.17 -5.26 -0.07
C VAL A 76 -4.89 -4.98 -1.53
N ALA A 77 -3.69 -5.33 -2.00
CA ALA A 77 -3.15 -5.03 -3.33
C ALA A 77 -2.62 -3.60 -3.56
N ASP A 78 -2.85 -2.65 -2.64
CA ASP A 78 -2.14 -1.36 -2.67
C ASP A 78 -0.63 -1.59 -2.70
N VAL A 79 0.12 -0.72 -3.38
CA VAL A 79 1.58 -0.81 -3.46
C VAL A 79 2.20 0.39 -2.76
N LEU A 80 2.83 0.13 -1.62
CA LEU A 80 3.55 1.15 -0.86
C LEU A 80 4.95 1.35 -1.45
N LEU A 81 5.25 2.61 -1.79
CA LEU A 81 6.54 3.04 -2.31
C LEU A 81 7.46 3.38 -1.14
N TYR A 82 8.47 2.55 -0.91
CA TYR A 82 9.38 2.67 0.23
C TYR A 82 10.84 2.57 -0.21
N PRO A 83 11.58 3.69 -0.14
CA PRO A 83 12.83 3.87 -0.87
C PRO A 83 13.00 3.00 -2.14
N GLU A 84 14.07 2.23 -2.25
CA GLU A 84 14.41 1.42 -3.42
C GLU A 84 13.54 0.15 -3.59
N THR A 85 12.44 0.01 -2.85
CA THR A 85 11.65 -1.23 -2.83
C THR A 85 10.15 -0.96 -2.76
N HIS A 86 9.38 -1.71 -3.53
CA HIS A 86 7.92 -1.62 -3.49
C HIS A 86 7.35 -2.75 -2.63
N TRP A 87 6.32 -2.43 -1.85
CA TRP A 87 5.71 -3.38 -0.92
C TRP A 87 4.23 -3.48 -1.23
N ARG A 88 3.80 -4.60 -1.79
CA ARG A 88 2.39 -4.86 -2.05
C ARG A 88 1.73 -5.30 -0.76
N ILE A 89 0.64 -4.63 -0.36
CA ILE A 89 -0.15 -5.01 0.81
C ILE A 89 -0.79 -6.38 0.56
N ALA A 90 -0.38 -7.38 1.35
CA ALA A 90 -0.86 -8.75 1.25
C ALA A 90 -1.98 -9.03 2.26
N GLN A 91 -1.88 -8.45 3.45
CA GLN A 91 -2.84 -8.64 4.55
C GLN A 91 -3.11 -7.33 5.26
N LEU A 92 -4.35 -7.17 5.74
CA LEU A 92 -4.80 -6.02 6.51
C LEU A 92 -5.65 -6.45 7.68
N PHE A 93 -5.48 -5.74 8.79
CA PHE A 93 -6.25 -5.90 10.01
C PHE A 93 -6.75 -4.53 10.44
N ASN A 94 -8.06 -4.44 10.69
CA ASN A 94 -8.68 -3.23 11.19
C ASN A 94 -8.40 -3.09 12.69
N TRP A 95 -7.53 -2.15 13.06
CA TRP A 95 -7.18 -1.83 14.44
C TRP A 95 -7.57 -0.39 14.79
N SER A 96 -8.56 0.15 14.06
CA SER A 96 -8.97 1.55 14.18
C SER A 96 -9.45 1.93 15.58
N ASP A 97 -9.99 0.99 16.36
CA ASP A 97 -10.31 1.17 17.78
C ASP A 97 -9.08 1.55 18.64
N TYR A 98 -7.88 1.18 18.19
CA TYR A 98 -6.59 1.54 18.79
C TYR A 98 -5.90 2.71 18.06
N GLY A 99 -6.59 3.32 17.09
CA GLY A 99 -6.19 4.53 16.39
C GLY A 99 -5.25 4.32 15.18
N TYR A 100 -5.22 3.12 14.60
CA TYR A 100 -4.40 2.82 13.41
C TYR A 100 -4.89 1.61 12.61
N TYR A 101 -4.42 1.47 11.37
CA TYR A 101 -4.59 0.27 10.55
C TYR A 101 -3.29 -0.52 10.52
N HIS A 102 -3.40 -1.85 10.57
CA HIS A 102 -2.25 -2.74 10.53
C HIS A 102 -2.24 -3.46 9.18
N GLY A 103 -1.17 -3.30 8.41
CA GLY A 103 -0.92 -4.04 7.19
C GLY A 103 0.39 -4.83 7.23
N ILE A 104 0.43 -5.90 6.46
CA ILE A 104 1.67 -6.61 6.12
C ILE A 104 1.88 -6.49 4.62
N GLY A 105 2.97 -5.83 4.24
CA GLY A 105 3.40 -5.68 2.85
C GLY A 105 4.50 -6.70 2.52
N VAL A 106 4.38 -7.35 1.37
CA VAL A 106 5.39 -8.26 0.83
C VAL A 106 6.14 -7.56 -0.29
N ARG A 107 7.45 -7.83 -0.42
CA ARG A 107 8.29 -7.25 -1.46
C ARG A 107 7.72 -7.53 -2.85
N HIS A 108 7.62 -6.49 -3.67
CA HIS A 108 7.00 -6.51 -4.99
C HIS A 108 7.91 -5.86 -6.05
N ASP A 109 9.01 -6.54 -6.34
CA ASP A 109 9.99 -6.13 -7.34
C ASP A 109 9.74 -6.92 -8.64
N GLY A 110 8.78 -6.47 -9.42
CA GLY A 110 8.50 -7.01 -10.75
C GLY A 110 8.48 -5.90 -11.80
N LEU A 111 8.73 -6.24 -13.07
CA LEU A 111 8.59 -5.31 -14.21
C LEU A 111 7.24 -4.57 -14.24
N GLY A 112 6.19 -5.18 -13.69
CA GLY A 112 4.90 -4.56 -13.45
C GLY A 112 4.97 -3.33 -12.55
N SER A 113 5.69 -3.36 -11.42
CA SER A 113 5.68 -2.25 -10.45
C SER A 113 6.34 -0.97 -10.97
N ARG A 114 7.30 -1.08 -11.90
CA ARG A 114 7.84 0.07 -12.64
C ARG A 114 6.85 0.64 -13.67
N HIS A 115 6.10 -0.23 -14.36
CA HIS A 115 5.06 0.20 -15.29
C HIS A 115 3.92 0.94 -14.58
N LEU A 116 3.57 0.50 -13.36
CA LEU A 116 2.56 1.11 -12.50
C LEU A 116 2.89 2.55 -12.07
N LEU A 117 4.18 2.83 -11.81
CA LEU A 117 4.64 4.20 -11.51
C LEU A 117 4.54 5.12 -12.74
N VAL A 118 4.89 4.60 -13.92
CA VAL A 118 4.83 5.35 -15.17
C VAL A 118 3.38 5.63 -15.59
N SER A 119 2.46 4.70 -15.35
CA SER A 119 1.04 4.89 -15.66
C SER A 119 0.38 5.92 -14.74
N ALA A 120 0.74 5.94 -13.45
CA ALA A 120 0.22 6.93 -12.50
C ALA A 120 0.78 8.34 -12.68
N ALA A 121 2.00 8.47 -13.22
CA ALA A 121 2.63 9.75 -13.51
C ALA A 121 2.13 10.44 -14.80
N ARG A 122 1.29 9.78 -15.61
CA ARG A 122 0.66 10.39 -16.79
C ARG A 122 -0.72 10.92 -16.40
N PRO A 123 -0.90 12.24 -16.16
CA PRO A 123 -2.23 12.79 -16.09
C PRO A 123 -2.91 12.59 -17.46
N TYR A 124 -4.16 12.16 -17.41
CA TYR A 124 -5.15 12.10 -18.48
C TYR A 124 -5.09 13.34 -19.39
N ARG A 125 -4.19 13.36 -20.38
CA ARG A 125 -4.01 14.52 -21.29
C ARG A 125 -4.17 14.21 -22.77
N ASP A 126 -4.64 13.01 -23.12
CA ASP A 126 -4.79 12.59 -24.52
C ASP A 126 -6.20 12.06 -24.87
N ALA A 127 -7.22 12.29 -24.05
CA ALA A 127 -8.58 11.84 -24.38
C ALA A 127 -9.37 12.80 -25.31
N HIS A 128 -8.82 13.96 -25.69
CA HIS A 128 -9.50 14.95 -26.54
C HIS A 128 -8.55 15.57 -27.59
N ARG A 129 -8.03 14.72 -28.49
CA ARG A 129 -7.59 15.05 -29.86
C ARG A 129 -7.72 13.71 -30.59
N THR A 130 -8.68 13.52 -31.49
CA THR A 130 -8.78 14.17 -32.80
C THR A 130 -10.18 13.96 -33.34
#